data_AF-A0A932GPH8-F1
#
_entry.id   AF-A0A932GPH8-F1
#
_cell.length_a   1.000
_cell.length_b   1.000
_cell.length_c   1.000
_cell.angle_alpha   90.00
_cell.angle_beta   90.00
_cell.angle_gamma   90.00
#
_symmetry.space_group_name_H-M   'P 1'
#
loop_
_entity.id
_entity.type
_entity.pdbx_description
1 polymer ?
#
loop_
_entity_poly.entity_id
_entity_poly.type
_entity_poly.pdbx_seq_one_letter_code
_entity_poly.pdbx_strand_id
1 'polypeptide(L)'
;MRRLNPIKAWFISLVGIYGVVSAATPGTFRFLDRVDLVFHEAGHVIFGLFGEFIGILGGSLTQVLIPAGIVVYFVVHRQEYSAAVTLFWVAQSLFDVSVYAKDARTRRLPLFGGEDPLHDWNYLLGRLNLLNWDQAVGNLIYLVGVVALECPYWGDSIIPGRRCPRENRSTPHALIPRKKPLSFSIGQKYNSPIYLLGFPFQVERNDSDSGSTRGARGLLRKLRGNRRQMLGLI
;
A
#
# COMPACT_ATOMS: atom_id res chain seq x y z
N MET A 1 -24.21 -10.83 1.17
CA MET A 1 -23.44 -9.61 1.53
C MET A 1 -22.00 -10.04 1.82
N ARG A 2 -21.00 -9.52 1.11
CA ARG A 2 -19.59 -9.80 1.44
C ARG A 2 -19.30 -9.13 2.79
N ARG A 3 -18.82 -9.87 3.80
CA ARG A 3 -18.32 -9.25 5.04
C ARG A 3 -17.09 -8.41 4.68
N LEU A 4 -17.14 -7.11 4.95
CA LEU A 4 -15.96 -6.24 4.91
C LEU A 4 -14.95 -6.78 5.92
N ASN A 5 -13.69 -6.90 5.50
CA ASN A 5 -12.63 -7.28 6.41
C ASN A 5 -12.36 -6.10 7.36
N PRO A 6 -12.56 -6.25 8.69
CA PRO A 6 -12.48 -5.13 9.62
C PRO A 6 -11.09 -4.49 9.66
N ILE A 7 -10.03 -5.27 9.41
CA ILE A 7 -8.65 -4.77 9.36
C ILE A 7 -8.47 -3.85 8.15
N LYS A 8 -8.99 -4.27 6.99
CA LYS A 8 -8.94 -3.46 5.76
C LYS A 8 -9.75 -2.18 5.88
N ALA A 9 -10.95 -2.28 6.47
CA ALA A 9 -11.80 -1.12 6.70
C ALA A 9 -11.12 -0.11 7.65
N TRP A 10 -10.57 -0.58 8.76
CA TRP A 10 -9.84 0.26 9.71
C TRP A 10 -8.65 0.96 9.05
N PHE A 11 -7.85 0.23 8.25
CA PHE A 11 -6.70 0.83 7.57
C PHE A 11 -7.10 1.89 6.54
N ILE A 12 -8.13 1.64 5.72
CA ILE A 12 -8.64 2.64 4.78
C ILE A 12 -9.15 3.87 5.54
N SER A 13 -9.84 3.69 6.66
CA SER A 13 -10.30 4.81 7.47
C SER A 13 -9.13 5.65 8.01
N LEU A 14 -8.04 5.02 8.46
CA LEU A 14 -6.85 5.74 8.90
C LEU A 14 -6.21 6.55 7.76
N VAL A 15 -6.04 5.94 6.58
CA VAL A 15 -5.50 6.61 5.39
C VAL A 15 -6.42 7.77 4.97
N GLY A 16 -7.73 7.56 5.02
CA GLY A 16 -8.74 8.59 4.75
C GLY A 16 -8.65 9.77 5.71
N ILE A 17 -8.57 9.51 7.03
CA ILE A 17 -8.41 10.56 8.04
C ILE A 17 -7.12 11.35 7.79
N TYR A 18 -6.02 10.66 7.53
CA TYR A 18 -4.76 11.30 7.18
C TYR A 18 -4.90 12.19 5.94
N GLY A 19 -5.72 11.79 4.95
CA GLY A 19 -6.02 12.61 3.76
C GLY A 19 -6.86 13.83 3.99
N VAL A 20 -7.89 13.69 4.81
CA VAL A 20 -8.70 14.84 5.23
C VAL A 20 -7.82 15.83 6.00
N VAL A 21 -6.94 15.34 6.87
CA VAL A 21 -5.98 16.20 7.57
C VAL A 21 -5.02 16.88 6.59
N SER A 22 -4.48 16.15 5.61
CA SER A 22 -3.62 16.73 4.56
C SER A 22 -4.37 17.78 3.72
N ALA A 23 -5.62 17.54 3.36
CA ALA A 23 -6.46 18.50 2.65
C ALA A 23 -6.75 19.74 3.49
N ALA A 24 -7.03 19.57 4.79
CA ALA A 24 -7.32 20.66 5.72
C ALA A 24 -6.07 21.51 6.06
N THR A 25 -4.88 20.91 5.98
CA THR A 25 -3.61 21.57 6.28
C THR A 25 -2.56 21.25 5.22
N PRO A 26 -2.78 21.71 3.97
CA PRO A 26 -1.99 21.30 2.83
C PRO A 26 -0.57 21.90 2.88
N GLY A 27 -0.38 23.04 3.57
CA GLY A 27 0.94 23.65 3.76
C GLY A 27 1.78 23.03 4.89
N THR A 28 1.33 21.94 5.51
CA THR A 28 2.11 21.26 6.56
C THR A 28 2.94 20.15 5.93
N PHE A 29 4.26 20.31 5.99
CA PHE A 29 5.22 19.33 5.47
C PHE A 29 5.25 18.05 6.33
N ARG A 30 5.12 16.90 5.68
CA ARG A 30 4.94 15.56 6.25
C ARG A 30 5.90 14.57 5.62
N PHE A 31 5.74 13.30 6.02
CA PHE A 31 6.57 12.21 5.52
C PHE A 31 6.43 11.99 4.01
N LEU A 32 5.20 11.96 3.47
CA LEU A 32 5.00 11.72 2.04
C LEU A 32 5.54 12.85 1.17
N ASP A 33 5.51 14.10 1.65
CA ASP A 33 6.09 15.25 0.93
C ASP A 33 7.60 15.06 0.67
N ARG A 34 8.31 14.34 1.55
CA ARG A 34 9.73 13.99 1.32
C ARG A 34 9.91 12.99 0.20
N VAL A 35 9.01 12.00 0.11
CA VAL A 35 9.03 10.97 -0.93
C VAL A 35 8.67 11.60 -2.27
N ASP A 36 7.65 12.43 -2.26
CA ASP A 36 7.18 13.21 -3.40
C ASP A 36 8.27 14.13 -3.94
N LEU A 37 9.02 14.82 -3.06
CA LEU A 37 10.13 15.67 -3.44
C LEU A 37 11.23 14.88 -4.18
N VAL A 38 11.54 13.64 -3.77
CA VAL A 38 12.52 12.81 -4.51
C VAL A 38 12.04 12.55 -5.93
N PHE A 39 10.75 12.25 -6.12
CA PHE A 39 10.18 12.07 -7.45
C PHE A 39 10.11 13.37 -8.23
N HIS A 40 9.90 14.49 -7.56
CA HIS A 40 9.91 15.84 -8.13
C HIS A 40 11.27 16.17 -8.75
N GLU A 41 12.34 16.05 -7.97
CA GLU A 41 13.70 16.31 -8.45
C GLU A 41 14.09 15.36 -9.58
N ALA A 42 13.71 14.08 -9.48
CA ALA A 42 13.93 13.12 -10.55
C ALA A 42 13.17 13.51 -11.84
N GLY A 43 12.02 14.15 -11.73
CA GLY A 43 11.24 14.65 -12.85
C GLY A 43 11.98 15.68 -13.67
N HIS A 44 12.65 16.64 -13.01
CA HIS A 44 13.47 17.62 -13.73
C HIS A 44 14.58 16.96 -14.55
N VAL A 45 15.23 15.93 -14.01
CA VAL A 45 16.29 15.20 -14.71
C VAL A 45 15.73 14.41 -15.90
N ILE A 46 14.63 13.68 -15.70
CA ILE A 46 14.01 12.85 -16.75
C ILE A 46 13.48 13.72 -17.88
N PHE A 47 12.76 14.78 -17.53
CA PHE A 47 12.08 15.62 -18.50
C PHE A 47 12.93 16.77 -19.06
N GLY A 48 14.06 17.08 -18.43
CA GLY A 48 15.01 18.08 -18.92
C GLY A 48 15.55 17.76 -20.32
N LEU A 49 15.54 16.49 -20.72
CA LEU A 49 15.88 16.04 -22.07
C LEU A 49 14.94 16.60 -23.16
N PHE A 50 13.71 16.99 -22.79
CA PHE A 50 12.69 17.50 -23.72
C PHE A 50 12.62 19.04 -23.75
N GLY A 51 13.58 19.73 -23.12
CA GLY A 51 13.68 21.17 -23.09
C GLY A 51 13.27 21.77 -21.74
N GLU A 52 13.63 23.05 -21.53
CA GLU A 52 13.53 23.73 -20.24
C GLU A 52 12.11 23.74 -19.66
N PHE A 53 11.11 24.13 -20.46
CA PHE A 53 9.73 24.20 -19.99
C PHE A 53 9.18 22.85 -19.53
N ILE A 54 9.42 21.79 -20.33
CA ILE A 54 8.96 20.43 -20.00
C ILE A 54 9.79 19.86 -18.84
N GLY A 55 11.08 20.16 -18.75
CA GLY A 55 11.92 19.79 -17.63
C GLY A 55 11.43 20.38 -16.30
N ILE A 56 11.11 21.68 -16.28
CA ILE A 56 10.59 22.36 -15.08
C ILE A 56 9.19 21.82 -14.72
N LEU A 57 8.30 21.66 -15.70
CA LEU A 57 7.00 21.02 -15.47
C LEU A 57 7.14 19.56 -14.99
N GLY A 58 8.20 18.91 -15.43
CA GLY A 58 8.51 17.51 -15.18
C GLY A 58 8.53 17.15 -13.71
N GLY A 59 8.98 18.05 -12.82
CA GLY A 59 9.03 17.75 -11.39
C GLY A 59 7.65 17.55 -10.77
N SER A 60 6.78 18.55 -10.88
CA SER A 60 5.39 18.43 -10.40
C SER A 60 4.63 17.30 -11.13
N LEU A 61 4.99 17.03 -12.39
CA LEU A 61 4.36 15.98 -13.19
C LEU A 61 4.74 14.57 -12.69
N THR A 62 6.02 14.26 -12.49
CA THR A 62 6.44 12.93 -12.00
C THR A 62 5.93 12.65 -10.59
N GLN A 63 5.93 13.66 -9.73
CA GLN A 63 5.38 13.57 -8.37
C GLN A 63 3.96 13.00 -8.38
N VAL A 64 3.11 13.40 -9.34
CA VAL A 64 1.72 12.90 -9.46
C VAL A 64 1.64 11.63 -10.33
N LEU A 65 2.42 11.54 -11.42
CA LEU A 65 2.34 10.42 -12.37
C LEU A 65 2.82 9.09 -11.79
N ILE A 66 3.83 9.10 -10.92
CA ILE A 66 4.35 7.88 -10.30
C ILE A 66 3.25 7.16 -9.48
N PRO A 67 2.62 7.79 -8.47
CA PRO A 67 1.53 7.14 -7.75
C PRO A 67 0.33 6.85 -8.66
N ALA A 68 0.03 7.69 -9.65
CA ALA A 68 -1.05 7.43 -10.60
C ALA A 68 -0.80 6.17 -11.46
N GLY A 69 0.43 5.93 -11.90
CA GLY A 69 0.81 4.71 -12.62
C GLY A 69 0.63 3.45 -11.76
N ILE A 70 0.94 3.55 -10.46
CA ILE A 70 0.71 2.45 -9.50
C ILE A 70 -0.80 2.20 -9.30
N VAL A 71 -1.62 3.25 -9.25
CA VAL A 71 -3.09 3.11 -9.24
C VAL A 71 -3.56 2.35 -10.49
N VAL A 72 -3.13 2.76 -11.68
CA VAL A 72 -3.48 2.09 -12.94
C VAL A 72 -3.08 0.61 -12.89
N TYR A 73 -1.88 0.30 -12.41
CA TYR A 73 -1.43 -1.07 -12.23
C TYR A 73 -2.41 -1.87 -11.35
N PHE A 74 -2.77 -1.37 -10.17
CA PHE A 74 -3.70 -2.09 -9.28
C PHE A 74 -5.11 -2.21 -9.86
N VAL A 75 -5.60 -1.20 -10.57
CA VAL A 75 -6.90 -1.24 -11.26
C VAL A 75 -6.92 -2.32 -12.33
N VAL A 76 -5.89 -2.38 -13.19
CA VAL A 76 -5.74 -3.40 -14.25
C VAL A 76 -5.68 -4.80 -13.65
N HIS A 77 -5.04 -4.97 -12.49
CA HIS A 77 -4.94 -6.25 -11.77
C HIS A 77 -6.14 -6.54 -10.85
N ARG A 78 -7.22 -5.75 -10.91
CA ARG A 78 -8.44 -5.92 -10.10
C ARG A 78 -8.17 -5.90 -8.58
N GLN A 79 -7.14 -5.19 -8.14
CA GLN A 79 -6.77 -5.02 -6.73
C GLN A 79 -7.37 -3.72 -6.17
N GLU A 80 -8.69 -3.69 -6.03
CA GLU A 80 -9.47 -2.48 -5.68
C GLU A 80 -9.00 -1.83 -4.37
N TYR A 81 -8.68 -2.64 -3.36
CA TYR A 81 -8.18 -2.16 -2.07
C TYR A 81 -6.85 -1.42 -2.21
N SER A 82 -5.90 -2.01 -2.94
CA SER A 82 -4.58 -1.41 -3.14
C SER A 82 -4.68 -0.15 -3.99
N ALA A 83 -5.52 -0.18 -5.05
CA ALA A 83 -5.80 0.98 -5.87
C ALA A 83 -6.35 2.16 -5.05
N ALA A 84 -7.31 1.91 -4.16
CA ALA A 84 -7.87 2.91 -3.26
C ALA A 84 -6.81 3.55 -2.34
N VAL A 85 -5.97 2.72 -1.72
CA VAL A 85 -4.88 3.18 -0.84
C VAL A 85 -3.82 3.97 -1.61
N THR A 86 -3.53 3.61 -2.87
CA THR A 86 -2.57 4.37 -3.68
C THR A 86 -3.18 5.62 -4.28
N LEU A 87 -4.48 5.65 -4.59
CA LEU A 87 -5.15 6.84 -5.10
C LEU A 87 -5.16 7.97 -4.07
N PHE A 88 -5.18 7.61 -2.79
CA PHE A 88 -4.90 8.53 -1.69
C PHE A 88 -3.55 9.25 -1.86
N TRP A 89 -2.50 8.54 -2.26
CA TRP A 89 -1.18 9.14 -2.47
C TRP A 89 -1.24 10.16 -3.61
N VAL A 90 -1.92 9.84 -4.71
CA VAL A 90 -2.16 10.80 -5.82
C VAL A 90 -2.85 12.07 -5.30
N ALA A 91 -3.90 11.93 -4.48
CA ALA A 91 -4.60 13.08 -3.90
C ALA A 91 -3.68 13.94 -3.02
N GLN A 92 -2.85 13.29 -2.19
CA GLN A 92 -1.90 13.98 -1.33
C GLN A 92 -0.84 14.74 -2.14
N SER A 93 -0.27 14.11 -3.18
CA SER A 93 0.66 14.77 -4.11
C SER A 93 0.03 15.97 -4.81
N LEU A 94 -1.24 15.88 -5.20
CA LEU A 94 -1.97 17.02 -5.77
C LEU A 94 -2.16 18.16 -4.76
N PHE A 95 -2.39 17.87 -3.48
CA PHE A 95 -2.45 18.91 -2.45
C PHE A 95 -1.12 19.63 -2.27
N ASP A 96 0.00 18.91 -2.28
CA ASP A 96 1.33 19.49 -2.19
C ASP A 96 1.62 20.40 -3.41
N VAL A 97 1.42 19.88 -4.63
CA VAL A 97 1.55 20.66 -5.87
C VAL A 97 0.62 21.88 -5.87
N SER A 98 -0.57 21.78 -5.27
CA SER A 98 -1.49 22.91 -5.17
C SER A 98 -0.94 24.06 -4.33
N VAL A 99 -0.27 23.75 -3.22
CA VAL A 99 0.37 24.75 -2.35
C VAL A 99 1.57 25.35 -3.07
N TYR A 100 2.35 24.52 -3.76
CA TYR A 100 3.50 24.98 -4.53
C TYR A 100 3.10 25.94 -5.66
N ALA A 101 2.04 25.61 -6.41
CA ALA A 101 1.48 26.47 -7.45
C ALA A 101 0.94 27.80 -6.90
N LYS A 102 0.28 27.79 -5.73
CA LYS A 102 -0.20 29.01 -5.05
C LYS A 102 0.93 29.91 -4.57
N ASP A 103 2.10 29.35 -4.31
CA ASP A 103 3.27 30.11 -3.88
C ASP A 103 4.05 30.72 -5.05
N ALA A 104 3.62 30.54 -6.30
CA ALA A 104 4.36 30.98 -7.48
C ALA A 104 4.77 32.46 -7.44
N ARG A 105 3.91 33.38 -6.95
CA ARG A 105 4.28 34.80 -6.83
C ARG A 105 5.06 35.11 -5.56
N THR A 106 4.64 34.53 -4.43
CA THR A 106 5.17 34.84 -3.11
C THR A 106 6.52 34.22 -2.83
N ARG A 107 6.81 33.06 -3.43
CA ARG A 107 8.07 32.32 -3.35
C ARG A 107 8.59 32.18 -1.91
N ARG A 108 7.68 31.84 -0.99
CA ARG A 108 7.96 31.70 0.45
C ARG A 108 8.35 30.28 0.83
N LEU A 109 8.04 29.30 -0.01
CA LEU A 109 8.37 27.92 0.28
C LEU A 109 9.89 27.72 0.21
N PRO A 110 10.50 27.04 1.20
CA PRO A 110 11.91 26.67 1.13
C PRO A 110 12.08 25.60 0.06
N LEU A 111 12.85 25.92 -0.98
CA LEU A 111 13.13 25.01 -2.08
C LEU A 111 14.44 24.25 -1.86
N PHE A 112 14.54 23.07 -2.46
CA PHE A 112 15.80 22.34 -2.55
C PHE A 112 16.68 22.97 -3.66
N GLY A 113 18.00 22.99 -3.48
CA GLY A 113 18.93 23.40 -4.55
C GLY A 113 19.91 24.55 -4.26
N GLY A 114 19.95 25.12 -3.05
CA GLY A 114 20.97 26.10 -2.66
C GLY A 114 20.44 27.52 -2.42
N GLU A 115 21.23 28.55 -2.76
CA GLU A 115 20.98 29.93 -2.30
C GLU A 115 19.97 30.75 -3.13
N ASP A 116 19.55 30.31 -4.31
CA ASP A 116 18.44 30.93 -5.07
C ASP A 116 17.87 29.94 -6.11
N PRO A 117 17.27 28.83 -5.66
CA PRO A 117 16.70 27.84 -6.56
C PRO A 117 15.56 28.44 -7.40
N LEU A 118 15.52 28.05 -8.67
CA LEU A 118 14.43 28.42 -9.57
C LEU A 118 13.10 27.91 -9.01
N HIS A 119 12.11 28.80 -8.88
CA HIS A 119 10.76 28.42 -8.44
C HIS A 119 9.93 27.99 -9.66
N ASP A 120 9.66 26.70 -9.79
CA ASP A 120 9.13 26.11 -11.02
C ASP A 120 7.82 26.74 -11.46
N TRP A 121 6.88 26.90 -10.52
CA TRP A 121 5.56 27.47 -10.82
C TRP A 121 5.64 28.97 -11.13
N ASN A 122 6.62 29.68 -10.57
CA ASN A 122 6.90 31.06 -10.99
C ASN A 122 7.33 31.10 -12.45
N TYR A 123 8.29 30.25 -12.84
CA TYR A 123 8.76 30.15 -14.22
C TYR A 123 7.63 29.75 -15.16
N LEU A 124 6.91 28.65 -14.87
CA LEU A 124 5.87 28.10 -15.73
C LEU A 124 4.73 29.10 -15.96
N LEU A 125 4.19 29.69 -14.88
CA LEU A 125 3.12 30.67 -15.00
C LEU A 125 3.62 31.99 -15.59
N GLY A 126 4.88 32.37 -15.34
CA GLY A 126 5.53 33.53 -15.95
C GLY A 126 5.63 33.38 -17.48
N ARG A 127 6.11 32.22 -17.96
CA ARG A 127 6.21 31.91 -19.40
C ARG A 127 4.85 31.87 -20.08
N LEU A 128 3.80 31.45 -19.38
CA LEU A 128 2.43 31.43 -19.89
C LEU A 128 1.70 32.78 -19.74
N ASN A 129 2.33 33.78 -19.13
CA ASN A 129 1.70 35.05 -18.76
C ASN A 129 0.44 34.89 -17.86
N LEU A 130 0.44 33.85 -17.03
CA LEU A 130 -0.64 33.47 -16.11
C LEU A 130 -0.22 33.64 -14.64
N LEU A 131 0.86 34.37 -14.36
CA LEU A 131 1.40 34.49 -13.00
C LEU A 131 0.40 35.07 -11.98
N ASN A 132 -0.50 35.95 -12.42
CA ASN A 132 -1.57 36.49 -11.58
C ASN A 132 -2.71 35.50 -11.27
N TRP A 133 -2.72 34.35 -11.95
CA TRP A 133 -3.69 33.27 -11.80
C TRP A 133 -3.15 32.12 -10.94
N ASP A 134 -1.99 32.28 -10.29
CA ASP A 134 -1.37 31.31 -9.37
C ASP A 134 -2.38 30.70 -8.36
N GLN A 135 -3.21 31.53 -7.73
CA GLN A 135 -4.23 31.08 -6.79
C GLN A 135 -5.31 30.24 -7.46
N ALA A 136 -5.75 30.63 -8.66
CA ALA A 136 -6.79 29.93 -9.40
C ALA A 136 -6.29 28.57 -9.90
N VAL A 137 -5.06 28.53 -10.42
CA VAL A 137 -4.40 27.29 -10.88
C VAL A 137 -4.22 26.34 -9.70
N GLY A 138 -3.68 26.81 -8.58
CA GLY A 138 -3.53 25.97 -7.39
C GLY A 138 -4.87 25.52 -6.82
N ASN A 139 -5.92 26.35 -6.85
CA ASN A 139 -7.27 25.93 -6.44
C ASN A 139 -7.85 24.83 -7.34
N LEU A 140 -7.60 24.88 -8.64
CA LEU A 140 -8.01 23.83 -9.57
C LEU A 140 -7.28 22.52 -9.27
N ILE A 141 -5.96 22.55 -9.06
CA ILE A 141 -5.18 21.37 -8.70
C ILE A 141 -5.67 20.78 -7.37
N TYR A 142 -5.95 21.64 -6.38
CA TYR A 142 -6.52 21.21 -5.11
C TYR A 142 -7.89 20.53 -5.28
N LEU A 143 -8.76 21.07 -6.13
CA LEU A 143 -10.07 20.47 -6.43
C LEU A 143 -9.91 19.07 -7.04
N VAL A 144 -8.96 18.89 -7.96
CA VAL A 144 -8.64 17.56 -8.52
C VAL A 144 -8.16 16.61 -7.42
N GLY A 145 -7.34 17.10 -6.48
CA GLY A 145 -6.91 16.34 -5.30
C GLY A 145 -8.10 15.90 -4.42
N VAL A 146 -9.06 16.79 -4.16
CA VAL A 146 -10.28 16.44 -3.39
C VAL A 146 -11.09 15.36 -4.12
N VAL A 147 -11.29 15.51 -5.43
CA VAL A 147 -11.99 14.50 -6.23
C VAL A 147 -11.27 13.15 -6.17
N ALA A 148 -9.93 13.15 -6.26
CA ALA A 148 -9.13 11.93 -6.13
C ALA A 148 -9.24 11.30 -4.73
N LEU A 149 -9.35 12.11 -3.65
CA LEU A 149 -9.51 11.62 -2.29
C LEU A 149 -10.88 10.98 -2.04
N GLU A 150 -11.95 11.51 -2.65
CA GLU A 150 -13.32 11.01 -2.51
C GLU A 150 -13.60 9.76 -3.37
N CYS A 151 -12.89 9.63 -4.50
CA CYS A 151 -13.04 8.56 -5.48
C CYS A 151 -12.99 7.11 -4.91
N PRO A 152 -12.08 6.76 -3.98
CA PRO A 152 -12.06 5.44 -3.33
C PRO A 152 -13.35 5.03 -2.62
N TYR A 153 -14.14 6.00 -2.15
CA TYR A 153 -15.40 5.75 -1.43
C TYR A 153 -16.58 5.48 -2.38
N TRP A 154 -16.44 5.83 -3.66
CA TRP A 154 -17.39 5.56 -4.74
C TRP A 154 -17.19 4.17 -5.40
N GLY A 155 -16.71 3.20 -4.62
CA GLY A 155 -16.19 1.88 -5.03
C GLY A 155 -17.13 0.92 -5.77
N ASP A 156 -18.30 1.37 -6.23
CA ASP A 156 -19.22 0.59 -7.06
C ASP A 156 -19.35 1.12 -8.50
N SER A 157 -18.93 2.37 -8.78
CA SER A 157 -19.18 3.06 -10.05
C SER A 157 -17.97 3.10 -11.00
N ILE A 158 -16.75 2.97 -10.46
CA ILE A 158 -15.51 3.32 -11.19
C ILE A 158 -14.80 2.08 -11.77
N ILE A 159 -15.16 0.87 -11.33
CA ILE A 159 -14.54 -0.38 -11.80
C ILE A 159 -15.62 -1.29 -12.40
N PRO A 160 -15.94 -1.16 -13.70
CA PRO A 160 -16.86 -2.06 -14.39
C PRO A 160 -16.20 -3.44 -14.49
N GLY A 161 -16.60 -4.38 -13.63
CA GLY A 161 -15.94 -5.67 -13.64
C GLY A 161 -16.42 -6.70 -12.62
N ARG A 162 -17.61 -6.55 -12.04
CA ARG A 162 -18.20 -7.58 -11.18
C ARG A 162 -18.82 -8.72 -12.01
N ARG A 163 -17.96 -9.53 -12.63
CA ARG A 163 -18.25 -10.95 -12.92
C ARG A 163 -16.99 -11.75 -12.62
N CYS A 164 -16.89 -12.26 -11.39
CA CYS A 164 -16.14 -13.49 -11.18
C CYS A 164 -16.78 -14.54 -12.10
N PRO A 165 -16.03 -15.38 -12.81
CA PRO A 165 -16.56 -16.62 -13.32
C PRO A 165 -17.24 -17.32 -12.14
N ARG A 166 -18.54 -17.61 -12.29
CA ARG A 166 -19.24 -18.47 -11.34
C ARG A 166 -18.44 -19.76 -11.37
N GLU A 167 -17.70 -20.06 -10.30
CA GLU A 167 -17.06 -21.37 -10.18
C GLU A 167 -18.20 -22.38 -10.28
N ASN A 168 -18.25 -23.02 -11.44
CA ASN A 168 -19.31 -23.94 -11.77
C ASN A 168 -19.12 -25.11 -10.81
N ARG A 169 -19.97 -25.14 -9.78
CA ARG A 169 -20.04 -26.21 -8.80
C ARG A 169 -20.72 -27.42 -9.47
N SER A 170 -20.10 -27.92 -10.52
CA SER A 170 -20.44 -29.16 -11.21
C SER A 170 -19.16 -29.79 -11.77
N THR A 171 -18.11 -29.88 -10.95
CA THR A 171 -17.13 -30.95 -11.11
C THR A 171 -17.79 -32.22 -10.58
N PRO A 172 -18.03 -33.25 -11.41
CA PRO A 172 -18.39 -34.57 -10.89
C PRO A 172 -17.26 -35.01 -9.97
N HIS A 173 -17.60 -35.64 -8.85
CA HIS A 173 -16.66 -36.29 -7.95
C HIS A 173 -15.64 -37.12 -8.75
N ALA A 174 -14.45 -36.57 -8.96
CA ALA A 174 -13.32 -37.34 -9.44
C ALA A 174 -12.94 -38.30 -8.30
N LEU A 175 -13.29 -39.57 -8.49
CA LEU A 175 -12.86 -40.70 -7.68
C LEU A 175 -11.36 -40.60 -7.45
N ILE A 176 -10.96 -40.29 -6.22
CA ILE A 176 -9.57 -40.42 -5.79
C ILE A 176 -9.29 -41.93 -5.69
N PRO A 177 -8.42 -42.52 -6.52
CA PRO A 177 -8.03 -43.91 -6.34
C PRO A 177 -7.20 -43.99 -5.05
N ARG A 178 -7.61 -44.88 -4.13
CA ARG A 178 -6.79 -45.24 -2.97
C ARG A 178 -5.44 -45.78 -3.46
N LYS A 179 -4.36 -45.01 -3.29
CA LYS A 179 -3.01 -45.54 -3.47
C LYS A 179 -2.74 -46.57 -2.38
N LYS A 180 -2.43 -47.80 -2.79
CA LYS A 180 -1.90 -48.86 -1.91
C LYS A 180 -0.56 -48.41 -1.32
N PRO A 181 -0.21 -48.78 -0.08
CA PRO A 181 1.09 -48.45 0.47
C PRO A 181 2.14 -49.32 -0.22
N LEU A 182 3.03 -48.69 -1.01
CA LEU A 182 4.25 -49.34 -1.47
C LEU A 182 5.33 -49.08 -0.42
N SER A 183 5.73 -50.15 0.27
CA SER A 183 6.99 -50.22 0.99
C SER A 183 8.11 -50.30 -0.05
N PHE A 184 9.06 -49.35 -0.03
CA PHE A 184 10.38 -49.58 -0.60
C PHE A 184 11.43 -48.69 0.09
N SER A 185 12.56 -49.33 0.39
CA SER A 185 13.62 -48.85 1.26
C SER A 185 14.78 -48.26 0.45
N ILE A 186 15.29 -47.13 0.96
CA ILE A 186 16.67 -46.59 0.91
C ILE A 186 17.42 -46.53 -0.43
N GLY A 187 17.91 -45.31 -0.75
CA GLY A 187 19.24 -45.16 -1.36
C GLY A 187 19.47 -43.87 -2.16
N GLN A 188 20.48 -43.10 -1.73
CA GLN A 188 21.25 -42.06 -2.46
C GLN A 188 20.62 -40.63 -2.51
N LYS A 189 21.01 -39.75 -1.57
CA LYS A 189 22.12 -38.76 -1.63
C LYS A 189 21.87 -37.60 -2.59
N TYR A 190 21.53 -36.42 -2.05
CA TYR A 190 22.17 -35.14 -2.34
C TYR A 190 22.07 -34.24 -1.11
N ASN A 191 23.22 -33.98 -0.49
CA ASN A 191 23.40 -33.17 0.71
C ASN A 191 23.96 -31.82 0.25
N SER A 192 23.17 -30.75 0.30
CA SER A 192 23.66 -29.39 0.03
C SER A 192 23.54 -28.59 1.32
N PRO A 193 24.65 -28.15 1.95
CA PRO A 193 24.56 -27.28 3.12
C PRO A 193 24.11 -25.88 2.71
N ILE A 194 23.11 -25.33 3.42
CA ILE A 194 22.72 -23.93 3.33
C ILE A 194 23.57 -23.17 4.34
N TYR A 195 24.37 -22.19 3.87
CA TYR A 195 25.19 -21.34 4.72
C TYR A 195 24.47 -20.01 5.01
N LEU A 196 24.31 -19.67 6.29
CA LEU A 196 23.93 -18.33 6.74
C LEU A 196 25.05 -17.81 7.66
N LEU A 197 25.72 -16.73 7.27
CA LEU A 197 26.77 -16.06 8.05
C LEU A 197 27.91 -16.98 8.55
N GLY A 198 28.38 -17.90 7.73
CA GLY A 198 29.67 -18.57 7.92
C GLY A 198 29.75 -19.67 8.99
N PHE A 199 28.65 -20.05 9.66
CA PHE A 199 28.64 -21.18 10.60
C PHE A 199 27.64 -22.27 10.17
N PRO A 200 27.96 -23.56 10.35
CA PRO A 200 27.04 -24.66 9.99
C PRO A 200 25.85 -24.70 10.96
N PHE A 201 24.63 -24.55 10.43
CA PHE A 201 23.37 -24.73 11.16
C PHE A 201 22.81 -26.13 10.90
N GLN A 202 22.73 -26.96 11.94
CA GLN A 202 22.22 -28.33 11.87
C GLN A 202 20.83 -28.37 12.51
N VAL A 203 19.78 -28.57 11.70
CA VAL A 203 18.42 -28.76 12.19
C VAL A 203 18.27 -30.19 12.68
N GLU A 204 18.26 -30.38 13.99
CA GLU A 204 17.95 -31.68 14.61
C GLU A 204 16.41 -31.84 14.66
N ARG A 205 15.87 -32.75 13.85
CA ARG A 205 14.45 -33.14 13.92
C ARG A 205 14.28 -34.15 15.03
N ASN A 206 13.43 -33.82 16.01
CA ASN A 206 13.00 -34.75 17.04
C ASN A 206 11.73 -35.48 16.53
N ASP A 207 11.90 -36.71 16.05
CA ASP A 207 10.79 -37.55 15.57
C ASP A 207 10.14 -38.29 16.75
N SER A 208 9.23 -37.61 17.45
CA SER A 208 8.33 -38.24 18.42
C SER A 208 7.01 -37.50 18.55
N ASP A 209 6.20 -37.51 17.49
CA ASP A 209 4.74 -37.44 17.67
C ASP A 209 4.00 -38.00 16.44
N SER A 210 3.65 -39.28 16.53
CA SER A 210 2.68 -39.93 15.64
C SER A 210 1.36 -40.09 16.39
N GLY A 211 0.27 -39.73 15.72
CA GLY A 211 -0.99 -39.36 16.33
C GLY A 211 -1.69 -40.42 17.18
N SER A 212 -2.37 -39.95 18.22
CA SER A 212 -3.48 -40.66 18.84
C SER A 212 -4.52 -39.67 19.35
N THR A 213 -5.67 -39.65 18.67
CA THR A 213 -6.89 -38.91 19.02
C THR A 213 -7.53 -39.51 20.29
N ARG A 214 -6.97 -39.23 21.48
CA ARG A 214 -7.60 -39.53 22.79
C ARG A 214 -7.24 -38.49 23.87
N GLY A 215 -7.19 -37.20 23.54
CA GLY A 215 -6.76 -36.14 24.47
C GLY A 215 -7.87 -35.31 25.14
N ALA A 216 -9.13 -35.37 24.70
CA ALA A 216 -10.16 -34.40 25.12
C ALA A 216 -11.08 -34.86 26.26
N ARG A 217 -11.06 -36.14 26.67
CA ARG A 217 -11.88 -36.65 27.80
C ARG A 217 -11.09 -36.83 29.11
N GLY A 218 -9.77 -36.70 29.09
CA GLY A 218 -8.91 -36.81 30.28
C GLY A 218 -8.78 -35.50 31.08
N LEU A 219 -8.86 -34.34 30.42
CA LEU A 219 -8.60 -33.04 31.05
C LEU A 219 -9.78 -32.52 31.90
N LEU A 220 -11.03 -32.91 31.57
CA LEU A 220 -12.21 -32.53 32.35
C LEU A 220 -12.47 -33.43 33.57
N ARG A 221 -11.75 -34.56 33.71
CA ARG A 221 -11.82 -35.42 34.90
C ARG A 221 -10.77 -35.04 35.96
N LYS A 222 -9.72 -34.33 35.57
CA LYS A 222 -8.64 -33.86 36.47
C LYS A 222 -8.92 -32.51 37.16
N LEU A 223 -9.94 -31.77 36.72
CA LEU A 223 -10.36 -30.50 37.35
C LEU A 223 -11.58 -30.61 38.28
N ARG A 224 -12.16 -31.81 38.45
CA ARG A 224 -13.27 -32.06 39.40
C ARG A 224 -12.87 -32.88 40.64
N GLY A 225 -11.60 -33.27 40.75
CA GLY A 225 -11.09 -34.14 41.82
C GLY A 225 -10.40 -33.44 42.99
N ASN A 226 -10.08 -32.14 42.89
CA ASN A 226 -9.23 -31.45 43.88
C ASN A 226 -9.95 -30.36 44.70
N ARG A 227 -11.27 -30.52 44.92
CA ARG A 227 -12.10 -29.63 45.78
C ARG A 227 -12.72 -30.35 46.98
N ARG A 228 -12.04 -31.38 47.51
CA ARG A 228 -12.44 -32.08 48.76
C ARG A 228 -11.29 -32.43 49.71
N GLN A 229 -10.14 -31.75 49.61
CA GLN A 229 -9.04 -31.89 50.59
C GLN A 229 -8.55 -30.56 51.19
N MET A 230 -9.35 -29.49 51.12
CA MET A 230 -9.00 -28.22 51.76
C MET A 230 -10.15 -27.65 52.61
N LEU A 231 -10.79 -28.54 53.39
CA LEU A 231 -11.74 -28.19 54.47
C LEU A 231 -11.65 -29.26 55.58
N GLY A 232 -10.44 -29.44 56.12
CA GLY A 232 -10.21 -30.41 57.17
C GLY A 232 -8.77 -30.41 57.67
N LEU A 233 -8.31 -29.29 58.23
CA LEU A 233 -7.47 -29.20 59.44
C LEU A 233 -6.90 -27.78 59.58
N ILE A 234 -7.32 -27.15 60.69
CA ILE A 234 -6.88 -25.89 61.30
C ILE A 234 -7.51 -24.62 60.70
#